data_AF-A0A944NZS7-F1
#
_entry.id   AF-A0A944NZS7-F1
#
_cell.length_a   1.000
_cell.length_b   1.000
_cell.length_c   1.000
_cell.angle_alpha   90.00
_cell.angle_beta   90.00
_cell.angle_gamma   90.00
#
_symmetry.space_group_name_H-M   'P 1'
#
loop_
_entity.id
_entity.type
_entity.pdbx_description
1 polymer ?
#
loop_
_entity_poly.entity_id
_entity_poly.type
_entity_poly.pdbx_seq_one_letter_code
_entity_poly.pdbx_strand_id
1 'polypeptide(L)'
;MSQSKGYEFNFDEFDTGPLGDIIAKIKGLRGLLDEEFSKYEYWWGQENVGDDFADQVGPQMRLERQQITETLDALTSGFLHLVGAVDAEAGSARTAQSDALDNIHQASGAAADGAKR
;
A
#
# COMPACT_ATOMS: atom_id res chain seq x y z
N MET A 1 -3.29 29.97 -2.45
CA MET A 1 -2.20 28.97 -2.41
C MET A 1 -2.58 27.90 -1.42
N SER A 2 -3.13 26.78 -1.89
CA SER A 2 -3.50 25.65 -1.03
C SER A 2 -2.27 24.80 -0.82
N GLN A 3 -1.79 24.69 0.42
CA GLN A 3 -0.75 23.73 0.78
C GLN A 3 -1.37 22.34 0.69
N SER A 4 -0.93 21.54 -0.30
CA SER A 4 -1.15 20.10 -0.27
C SER A 4 -0.43 19.57 0.97
N LYS A 5 -1.19 19.31 2.04
CA LYS A 5 -0.68 18.53 3.17
C LYS A 5 -0.28 17.18 2.59
N GLY A 6 1.03 16.93 2.49
CA GLY A 6 1.55 15.61 2.19
C GLY A 6 0.96 14.65 3.20
N TYR A 7 0.17 13.70 2.72
CA TYR A 7 -0.38 12.65 3.55
C TYR A 7 0.76 11.67 3.78
N GLU A 8 1.49 11.82 4.90
CA GLU A 8 2.45 10.82 5.33
C GLU A 8 1.67 9.57 5.74
N PHE A 9 1.69 8.57 4.86
CA PHE A 9 0.97 7.32 5.06
C PHE A 9 1.77 6.44 6.03
N ASN A 10 1.20 6.16 7.19
CA ASN A 10 1.85 5.34 8.20
C ASN A 10 1.58 3.85 7.94
N PHE A 11 2.61 3.14 7.48
CA PHE A 11 2.49 1.74 7.08
C PHE A 11 2.38 0.74 8.24
N ASP A 12 2.38 1.21 9.48
CA ASP A 12 2.28 0.37 10.68
C ASP A 12 0.82 0.17 11.14
N GLU A 13 -0.14 0.89 10.53
CA GLU A 13 -1.57 0.80 10.87
C GLU A 13 -2.35 -0.32 10.16
N PHE A 14 -1.76 -0.98 9.14
CA PHE A 14 -2.45 -2.05 8.42
C PHE A 14 -2.23 -3.41 9.10
N ASP A 15 -3.32 -4.03 9.60
CA ASP A 15 -3.31 -5.43 10.01
C ASP A 15 -3.28 -6.32 8.76
N THR A 16 -2.09 -6.81 8.42
CA THR A 16 -1.81 -7.27 7.06
C THR A 16 -2.24 -8.70 6.75
N GLY A 17 -2.66 -9.49 7.75
CA GLY A 17 -3.07 -10.89 7.56
C GLY A 17 -2.19 -11.67 6.55
N PRO A 18 -2.76 -12.45 5.61
CA PRO A 18 -2.01 -13.19 4.58
C PRO A 18 -1.35 -12.31 3.49
N LEU A 19 -1.57 -11.00 3.52
CA LEU A 19 -1.03 -10.03 2.55
C LEU A 19 0.24 -9.34 3.09
N GLY A 20 0.63 -9.62 4.34
CA GLY A 20 1.83 -9.05 4.98
C GLY A 20 3.11 -9.25 4.18
N ASP A 21 3.27 -10.40 3.54
CA ASP A 21 4.43 -10.68 2.70
C ASP A 21 4.49 -9.80 1.44
N ILE A 22 3.34 -9.46 0.85
CA ILE A 22 3.27 -8.56 -0.31
C ILE A 22 3.61 -7.14 0.12
N ILE A 23 3.08 -6.71 1.28
CA ILE A 23 3.33 -5.39 1.84
C ILE A 23 4.82 -5.24 2.22
N ALA A 24 5.41 -6.27 2.84
CA ALA A 24 6.84 -6.30 3.17
C ALA A 24 7.72 -6.25 1.92
N LYS A 25 7.35 -6.96 0.84
CA LYS A 25 8.06 -6.88 -0.45
C LYS A 25 8.00 -5.49 -1.06
N ILE A 26 6.85 -4.83 -0.99
CA ILE A 26 6.70 -3.47 -1.51
C ILE A 26 7.51 -2.46 -0.67
N LYS A 27 7.48 -2.57 0.67
CA LYS A 27 8.37 -1.79 1.56
C LYS A 27 9.85 -2.01 1.20
N GLY A 28 10.24 -3.23 0.86
CA GLY A 28 11.60 -3.56 0.41
C GLY A 28 12.02 -2.91 -0.91
N LEU A 29 11.09 -2.67 -1.85
CA LEU A 29 11.39 -2.03 -3.13
C LEU A 29 11.90 -0.59 -2.95
N ARG A 30 11.40 0.14 -1.95
CA ARG A 30 11.88 1.49 -1.60
C ARG A 30 13.36 1.47 -1.21
N GLY A 31 13.73 0.54 -0.32
CA GLY A 31 15.11 0.38 0.14
C GLY A 31 16.06 0.00 -1.00
N LEU A 32 15.63 -0.89 -1.90
CA LEU A 32 16.41 -1.26 -3.09
C LEU A 32 16.64 -0.07 -4.02
N LEU A 33 15.62 0.78 -4.20
CA LEU A 33 15.72 1.96 -5.06
C LEU A 33 16.70 2.99 -4.49
N ASP A 34 16.65 3.24 -3.17
CA ASP A 34 17.59 4.14 -2.50
C ASP A 34 19.03 3.60 -2.54
N GLU A 35 19.23 2.30 -2.35
CA GLU A 35 20.54 1.67 -2.53
C GLU A 35 21.07 1.84 -3.95
N GLU A 36 20.23 1.65 -4.97
CA GLU A 36 20.63 1.86 -6.36
C GLU A 36 20.97 3.32 -6.65
N PHE A 37 20.15 4.29 -6.21
CA PHE A 37 20.48 5.71 -6.38
C PHE A 37 21.80 6.08 -5.72
N SER A 38 22.03 5.63 -4.48
CA SER A 38 23.27 5.93 -3.76
C SER A 38 24.52 5.32 -4.40
N LYS A 39 24.42 4.21 -5.13
CA LYS A 39 25.56 3.64 -5.90
C LYS A 39 26.05 4.58 -6.99
N TYR A 40 25.14 5.29 -7.66
CA TYR A 40 25.47 6.16 -8.79
C TYR A 40 25.50 7.65 -8.42
N GLU A 41 25.07 8.02 -7.21
CA GLU A 41 25.09 9.40 -6.69
C GLU A 41 26.48 10.03 -6.72
N TYR A 42 27.55 9.23 -6.67
CA TYR A 42 28.92 9.72 -6.87
C TYR A 42 29.15 10.37 -8.26
N TRP A 43 28.40 10.00 -9.30
CA TRP A 43 28.59 10.49 -10.67
C TRP A 43 27.91 11.82 -10.96
N TRP A 44 26.91 12.19 -10.17
CA TRP A 44 26.10 13.41 -10.39
C TRP A 44 25.88 14.23 -9.12
N GLY A 45 26.25 13.73 -7.94
CA GLY A 45 26.05 14.35 -6.64
C GLY A 45 27.24 15.19 -6.14
N GLN A 46 28.37 15.18 -6.86
CA GLN A 46 29.54 16.02 -6.55
C GLN A 46 29.45 17.40 -7.21
N GLU A 47 28.32 18.08 -7.02
CA GLU A 47 28.16 19.45 -7.50
C GLU A 47 29.04 20.43 -6.69
N ASN A 48 29.55 21.48 -7.33
CA ASN A 48 30.41 22.52 -6.76
C ASN A 48 31.86 22.13 -6.44
N VAL A 49 32.36 21.00 -6.95
CA VAL A 49 33.81 20.66 -6.95
C VAL A 49 34.50 20.89 -8.31
N GLY A 50 33.83 21.60 -9.22
CA GLY A 50 34.37 21.95 -10.54
C GLY A 50 34.19 20.84 -11.58
N ASP A 51 33.22 19.95 -11.36
CA ASP A 51 32.78 18.97 -12.35
C ASP A 51 31.58 19.54 -13.13
N ASP A 52 31.87 20.08 -14.31
CA ASP A 52 30.86 20.66 -15.20
C ASP A 52 29.75 19.67 -15.58
N PHE A 53 30.04 18.37 -15.60
CA PHE A 53 29.03 17.35 -15.88
C PHE A 53 28.10 17.16 -14.69
N ALA A 54 28.66 17.02 -13.48
CA ALA A 54 27.86 16.90 -12.26
C ALA A 54 26.99 18.14 -12.03
N ASP A 55 27.54 19.34 -12.25
CA ASP A 55 26.81 20.61 -12.09
C ASP A 55 25.64 20.76 -13.10
N GLN A 56 25.75 20.16 -14.28
CA GLN A 56 24.69 20.18 -15.30
C GLN A 56 23.64 19.09 -15.09
N VAL A 57 24.05 17.88 -14.70
CA VAL A 57 23.19 16.69 -14.68
C VAL A 57 22.58 16.43 -13.29
N GLY A 58 23.29 16.80 -12.23
CA GLY A 58 22.86 16.58 -10.84
C GLY A 58 21.49 17.18 -10.49
N PRO A 59 21.14 18.40 -10.92
CA PRO A 59 19.81 18.95 -10.65
C PRO A 59 18.68 18.13 -11.29
N GLN A 60 18.88 17.67 -12.54
CA GLN A 60 17.90 16.82 -13.23
C GLN A 60 17.79 15.45 -12.55
N MET A 61 18.91 14.82 -12.20
CA MET A 61 18.91 13.50 -11.55
C MET A 61 18.20 13.51 -10.20
N ARG A 62 18.32 14.60 -9.41
CA ARG A 62 17.54 14.73 -8.16
C ARG A 62 16.05 14.88 -8.42
N LEU A 63 15.67 15.67 -9.41
CA LEU A 63 14.26 15.83 -9.77
C LEU A 63 13.65 14.51 -10.23
N GLU A 64 14.37 13.76 -11.08
CA GLU A 64 13.92 12.43 -11.52
C GLU A 64 13.84 11.44 -10.36
N ARG A 65 14.84 11.42 -9.47
CA ARG A 65 14.79 10.60 -8.24
C ARG A 65 13.56 10.93 -7.41
N GLN A 66 13.25 12.21 -7.21
CA GLN A 66 12.07 12.64 -6.48
C GLN A 66 10.78 12.15 -7.16
N GLN A 67 10.64 12.36 -8.48
CA GLN A 67 9.47 11.94 -9.24
C GLN A 67 9.25 10.42 -9.22
N ILE A 68 10.33 9.64 -9.36
CA ILE A 68 10.27 8.18 -9.29
C ILE A 68 9.81 7.74 -7.90
N THR A 69 10.35 8.36 -6.85
CA THR A 69 9.99 8.07 -5.46
C THR A 69 8.51 8.37 -5.21
N GLU A 70 8.03 9.55 -5.62
CA GLU A 70 6.62 9.94 -5.49
C GLU A 70 5.69 9.00 -6.26
N THR A 71 6.10 8.58 -7.46
CA THR A 71 5.32 7.63 -8.28
C THR A 71 5.21 6.27 -7.61
N LEU A 72 6.31 5.76 -7.05
CA LEU A 72 6.33 4.49 -6.34
C LEU A 72 5.47 4.55 -5.08
N ASP A 73 5.49 5.66 -4.34
CA ASP A 73 4.63 5.87 -3.18
C ASP A 73 3.15 5.88 -3.58
N ALA A 74 2.81 6.58 -4.67
CA ALA A 74 1.44 6.62 -5.19
C ALA A 74 0.95 5.23 -5.65
N LEU A 75 1.78 4.47 -6.37
CA LEU A 75 1.46 3.11 -6.80
C LEU A 75 1.28 2.16 -5.60
N THR A 76 2.18 2.25 -4.63
CA THR A 76 2.14 1.45 -3.41
C THR A 76 0.87 1.75 -2.61
N SER A 77 0.59 3.03 -2.36
CA SER A 77 -0.62 3.47 -1.65
C SER A 77 -1.90 3.03 -2.37
N GLY A 78 -1.98 3.22 -3.69
CA GLY A 78 -3.12 2.79 -4.49
C GLY A 78 -3.34 1.28 -4.45
N PHE A 79 -2.27 0.49 -4.54
CA PHE A 79 -2.35 -0.96 -4.42
C PHE A 79 -2.84 -1.39 -3.02
N LEU A 80 -2.33 -0.79 -1.95
CA LEU A 80 -2.75 -1.09 -0.58
C LEU A 80 -4.23 -0.77 -0.35
N HIS A 81 -4.71 0.35 -0.89
CA HIS A 81 -6.15 0.69 -0.85
C HIS A 81 -7.01 -0.36 -1.56
N LEU A 82 -6.58 -0.82 -2.75
CA LEU A 82 -7.31 -1.87 -3.47
C LEU A 82 -7.36 -3.16 -2.67
N VAL A 83 -6.22 -3.56 -2.10
CA VAL A 83 -6.12 -4.77 -1.28
C VAL A 83 -6.99 -4.66 -0.03
N GLY A 84 -6.94 -3.53 0.68
CA GLY A 84 -7.79 -3.28 1.86
C GLY A 84 -9.28 -3.27 1.52
N ALA A 85 -9.66 -2.71 0.37
CA ALA A 85 -11.05 -2.75 -0.09
C ALA A 85 -11.52 -4.18 -0.41
N VAL A 86 -10.67 -5.00 -1.03
CA VAL A 86 -10.98 -6.41 -1.31
C VAL A 86 -11.11 -7.22 -0.02
N ASP A 87 -10.24 -7.01 0.97
CA ASP A 87 -10.34 -7.72 2.25
C ASP A 87 -11.60 -7.31 3.04
N ALA A 88 -11.93 -6.02 3.06
CA ALA A 88 -13.17 -5.52 3.68
C ALA A 88 -14.43 -6.11 3.02
N GLU A 89 -14.44 -6.22 1.69
CA GLU A 89 -15.52 -6.88 0.94
C GLU A 89 -15.59 -8.37 1.28
N ALA A 90 -14.45 -9.07 1.31
CA ALA A 90 -14.39 -10.49 1.66
C ALA A 90 -14.83 -10.74 3.12
N GLY A 91 -14.53 -9.84 4.04
CA GLY A 91 -15.04 -9.87 5.41
C GLY A 91 -16.56 -9.71 5.44
N SER A 92 -17.09 -8.72 4.74
CA SER A 92 -18.53 -8.43 4.67
C SER A 92 -19.32 -9.61 4.08
N ALA A 93 -18.81 -10.22 3.01
CA ALA A 93 -19.42 -11.40 2.39
C ALA A 93 -19.45 -12.62 3.32
N ARG A 94 -18.36 -12.87 4.07
CA ARG A 94 -18.28 -13.96 5.05
C ARG A 94 -19.30 -13.79 6.19
N THR A 95 -19.44 -12.57 6.72
CA THR A 95 -20.43 -12.25 7.74
C THR A 95 -21.84 -12.48 7.23
N ALA A 96 -22.18 -11.95 6.04
CA ALA A 96 -23.49 -12.13 5.44
C ALA A 96 -23.84 -13.62 5.21
N GLN A 97 -22.85 -14.43 4.82
CA GLN A 97 -23.03 -15.87 4.66
C GLN A 97 -23.28 -16.56 6.01
N SER A 98 -22.54 -16.20 7.06
CA SER A 98 -22.75 -16.72 8.41
C SER A 98 -24.15 -16.39 8.92
N ASP A 99 -24.56 -15.13 8.79
CA ASP A 99 -25.89 -14.67 9.21
C ASP A 99 -27.00 -15.38 8.44
N ALA A 100 -26.81 -15.63 7.14
CA ALA A 100 -27.78 -16.38 6.33
C ALA A 100 -27.90 -17.84 6.80
N LEU A 101 -26.78 -18.50 7.10
CA LEU A 101 -26.79 -19.88 7.63
C LEU A 101 -27.43 -19.95 9.02
N ASP A 102 -27.12 -19.01 9.90
CA ASP A 102 -27.70 -18.94 11.24
C ASP A 102 -29.21 -18.68 11.19
N ASN A 103 -29.67 -17.81 10.29
CA ASN A 103 -31.10 -17.58 10.06
C ASN A 103 -31.82 -18.84 9.54
N ILE A 104 -31.21 -19.60 8.62
CA ILE A 104 -31.76 -20.86 8.14
C ILE A 104 -31.87 -21.87 9.28
N HIS A 105 -30.83 -22.00 10.11
CA HIS A 105 -30.83 -22.92 11.24
C HIS A 105 -31.89 -22.55 12.28
N GLN A 106 -32.06 -21.26 12.60
CA GLN A 106 -33.09 -20.79 13.52
C GLN A 106 -34.51 -20.99 12.96
N ALA A 107 -34.74 -20.67 11.69
CA ALA A 107 -36.03 -20.87 11.03
C ALA A 107 -36.42 -22.36 10.95
N SER A 108 -35.44 -23.24 10.70
CA SER A 108 -35.65 -24.68 10.63
C SER A 108 -35.97 -25.29 12.00
N GLY A 109 -35.39 -24.75 13.08
CA GLY A 109 -35.72 -25.13 14.46
C GLY A 109 -37.12 -24.68 14.89
N ALA A 110 -37.55 -23.48 14.49
CA ALA A 110 -38.88 -22.95 14.79
C ALA A 110 -40.02 -23.72 14.07
N ALA A 111 -39.76 -24.22 12.85
CA ALA A 111 -40.73 -25.03 12.10
C ALA A 111 -40.99 -26.40 12.75
N ALA A 112 -40.00 -26.99 13.42
CA ALA A 112 -40.13 -28.30 14.07
C ALA A 112 -40.97 -28.26 15.35
N ASP A 113 -40.96 -27.14 16.08
CA ASP A 113 -41.77 -26.96 17.31
C ASP A 113 -43.23 -26.57 17.01
N GLY A 114 -43.50 -25.92 15.88
CA GLY A 114 -44.87 -25.63 15.43
C GLY A 114 -45.66 -26.86 14.99
N ALA A 115 -44.98 -27.94 14.58
CA ALA A 115 -45.60 -29.19 14.12
C ALA A 115 -46.00 -30.16 15.24
N LYS A 116 -45.68 -29.84 16.51
CA LYS A 116 -46.02 -30.66 17.70
C LYS A 116 -47.22 -30.13 18.51
N ARG A 117 -47.96 -29.15 17.99
CA ARG A 117 -49.19 -28.63 18.62
C ARG A 117 -50.44 -29.05 17.85
#